data_AF-A0AAN0Y1W5-F1
#
_entry.id   AF-A0AAN0Y1W5-F1
#
_cell.length_a   1.000
_cell.length_b   1.000
_cell.length_c   1.000
_cell.angle_alpha   90.00
_cell.angle_beta   90.00
_cell.angle_gamma   90.00
#
_symmetry.space_group_name_H-M   'P 1'
#
loop_
_entity.id
_entity.type
_entity.pdbx_description
1 polymer ?
#
loop_
_entity_poly.entity_id
_entity_poly.type
_entity_poly.pdbx_seq_one_letter_code
_entity_poly.pdbx_strand_id
1 'polypeptide(L)'
;MKRSSNVKRSSMDKSFKVSRLIPFAAFGGIFYLATQESTTEGAIYLDASECKASEPGFSEQCDIAYQEAKERAEQNAPRYTTEHECENDFYQDDCYYSSRYNSYVPFASGFFFSRALSNLSGYNKSYYSEPMYRYKSKYYNGAGQFYGSYRNQPTSVASSRLNKRGGGTIGQAMSRGGFGKAVSGSRGG
;
A
#
# COMPACT_ATOMS: atom_id res chain seq x y z
N MET A 1 10.77 -32.97 -63.34
CA MET A 1 12.20 -32.76 -62.95
C MET A 1 12.25 -31.44 -62.20
N LYS A 2 12.80 -31.23 -61.00
CA LYS A 2 13.73 -31.96 -60.14
C LYS A 2 13.42 -31.52 -58.70
N ARG A 3 13.20 -32.45 -57.76
CA ARG A 3 13.03 -32.19 -56.32
C ARG A 3 14.35 -31.67 -55.73
N SER A 4 14.29 -30.69 -54.83
CA SER A 4 15.32 -30.45 -53.83
C SER A 4 14.66 -30.18 -52.48
N SER A 5 14.55 -31.24 -51.70
CA SER A 5 14.23 -31.24 -50.28
C SER A 5 15.53 -31.51 -49.53
N ASN A 6 16.06 -30.53 -48.80
CA ASN A 6 16.93 -30.74 -47.63
C ASN A 6 17.34 -29.40 -47.02
N VAL A 7 16.45 -28.80 -46.22
CA VAL A 7 16.89 -27.84 -45.20
C VAL A 7 17.04 -28.64 -43.92
N LYS A 8 18.29 -28.95 -43.54
CA LYS A 8 18.62 -29.66 -42.29
C LYS A 8 18.23 -28.78 -41.10
N ARG A 9 17.17 -29.17 -40.38
CA ARG A 9 16.64 -28.49 -39.19
C ARG A 9 17.33 -28.89 -37.87
N SER A 10 18.55 -29.43 -37.92
CA SER A 10 19.23 -29.99 -36.72
C SER A 10 20.11 -28.99 -35.96
N SER A 11 19.77 -27.70 -35.93
CA SER A 11 20.54 -26.66 -35.22
C SER A 11 19.76 -25.94 -34.11
N MET A 12 18.62 -26.47 -33.66
CA MET A 12 17.83 -25.82 -32.61
C MET A 12 17.36 -26.76 -31.49
N ASP A 13 18.07 -27.87 -31.26
CA ASP A 13 17.88 -28.63 -30.02
C ASP A 13 18.90 -28.16 -28.99
N LYS A 14 18.42 -27.34 -28.04
CA LYS A 14 19.12 -26.89 -26.85
C LYS A 14 19.23 -28.08 -25.89
N SER A 15 20.04 -29.06 -26.24
CA SER A 15 20.28 -30.26 -25.43
C SER A 15 21.20 -29.91 -24.26
N PHE A 16 20.59 -29.61 -23.12
CA PHE A 16 21.25 -29.55 -21.82
C PHE A 16 21.93 -30.90 -21.54
N LYS A 17 23.25 -30.96 -21.75
CA LYS A 17 24.06 -32.13 -21.44
C LYS A 17 24.24 -32.22 -19.92
N VAL A 18 23.44 -33.06 -19.27
CA VAL A 18 23.67 -33.50 -17.88
C VAL A 18 24.66 -34.66 -17.91
N SER A 19 25.94 -34.36 -17.68
CA SER A 19 26.98 -35.38 -17.46
C SER A 19 27.24 -35.53 -15.97
N ARG A 20 27.16 -36.77 -15.48
CA ARG A 20 27.39 -37.18 -14.08
C ARG A 20 28.89 -37.30 -13.75
N LEU A 21 29.16 -37.17 -12.44
CA LEU A 21 30.22 -37.77 -11.58
C LEU A 21 31.39 -36.84 -11.11
N ILE A 22 31.38 -36.28 -9.87
CA ILE A 22 31.99 -36.71 -8.54
C ILE A 22 33.28 -35.86 -8.23
N PRO A 23 33.72 -35.49 -6.98
CA PRO A 23 33.11 -34.99 -5.72
C PRO A 23 33.89 -33.81 -5.02
N PHE A 24 33.43 -33.35 -3.83
CA PHE A 24 34.10 -32.53 -2.79
C PHE A 24 34.68 -31.13 -3.11
N ALA A 25 33.94 -30.08 -2.72
CA ALA A 25 34.37 -29.08 -1.73
C ALA A 25 33.18 -28.17 -1.36
N ALA A 26 32.80 -28.23 -0.09
CA ALA A 26 31.87 -27.30 0.53
C ALA A 26 32.42 -25.86 0.47
N PHE A 27 31.58 -24.88 0.18
CA PHE A 27 31.45 -23.59 0.89
C PHE A 27 30.45 -22.70 0.14
N GLY A 28 29.50 -22.12 0.89
CA GLY A 28 28.63 -21.05 0.40
C GLY A 28 27.18 -21.46 0.29
N GLY A 29 26.55 -21.81 1.42
CA GLY A 29 25.10 -21.82 1.51
C GLY A 29 24.57 -20.47 1.04
N ILE A 30 23.61 -20.48 0.13
CA ILE A 30 22.80 -19.30 -0.17
C ILE A 30 22.04 -19.03 1.13
N PHE A 31 22.56 -18.08 1.93
CA PHE A 31 21.83 -17.52 3.04
C PHE A 31 20.59 -16.87 2.45
N TYR A 32 19.46 -17.59 2.50
CA TYR A 32 18.16 -16.95 2.50
C TYR A 32 18.10 -16.16 3.80
N LEU A 33 18.58 -14.92 3.77
CA LEU A 33 18.20 -13.92 4.75
C LEU A 33 16.70 -13.70 4.53
N ALA A 34 15.88 -14.50 5.21
CA ALA A 34 14.52 -14.12 5.48
C ALA A 34 14.60 -12.84 6.31
N THR A 35 14.60 -11.69 5.63
CA THR A 35 14.40 -10.41 6.28
C THR A 35 12.99 -10.46 6.84
N GLN A 36 12.87 -10.80 8.12
CA GLN A 36 11.60 -10.74 8.82
C GLN A 36 11.23 -9.25 8.90
N GLU A 37 10.40 -8.81 7.96
CA GLU A 37 9.91 -7.43 7.93
C GLU A 37 9.06 -7.20 9.19
N SER A 38 9.46 -6.25 10.03
CA SER A 38 8.72 -5.94 11.25
C SER A 38 7.37 -5.34 10.90
N THR A 39 6.31 -5.81 11.54
CA THR A 39 4.96 -5.30 11.32
C THR A 39 4.49 -4.47 12.52
N THR A 40 3.62 -3.52 12.24
CA THR A 40 3.00 -2.63 13.21
C THR A 40 1.52 -2.92 13.23
N GLU A 41 1.03 -3.30 14.41
CA GLU A 41 -0.38 -3.62 14.64
C GLU A 41 -1.18 -2.35 14.92
N GLY A 42 -2.40 -2.27 14.40
CA GLY A 42 -3.34 -1.19 14.65
C GLY A 42 -4.73 -1.54 14.16
N ALA A 43 -5.62 -0.56 14.16
CA ALA A 43 -7.00 -0.71 13.72
C ALA A 43 -7.42 0.51 12.89
N ILE A 44 -8.47 0.39 12.09
CA ILE A 44 -8.94 1.46 11.21
C ILE A 44 -10.32 1.89 11.69
N TYR A 45 -10.41 2.99 12.41
CA TYR A 45 -11.69 3.46 12.93
C TYR A 45 -12.35 4.44 11.96
N LEU A 46 -13.68 4.42 11.88
CA LEU A 46 -14.46 5.39 11.09
C LEU A 46 -14.38 6.78 11.71
N ASP A 47 -14.41 6.85 13.04
CA ASP A 47 -14.38 8.10 13.80
C ASP A 47 -13.74 7.93 15.19
N ALA A 48 -13.58 9.06 15.89
CA ALA A 48 -13.00 9.08 17.23
C ALA A 48 -13.84 8.31 18.25
N SER A 49 -15.16 8.23 18.09
CA SER A 49 -16.05 7.54 19.03
C SER A 49 -15.88 6.02 18.96
N GLU A 50 -15.72 5.45 17.75
CA GLU A 50 -15.42 4.04 17.55
C GLU A 50 -14.04 3.67 18.13
N CYS A 51 -13.05 4.54 17.94
CA CYS A 51 -11.72 4.39 18.55
C CYS A 51 -11.83 4.38 20.08
N LYS A 52 -12.55 5.34 20.68
CA LYS A 52 -12.74 5.41 22.14
C LYS A 52 -13.48 4.20 22.71
N ALA A 53 -14.46 3.68 21.97
CA ALA A 53 -15.20 2.49 22.38
C ALA A 53 -14.31 1.24 22.40
N SER A 54 -13.36 1.16 21.47
CA SER A 54 -12.42 0.05 21.35
C SER A 54 -11.21 0.19 22.30
N GLU A 55 -10.76 1.41 22.56
CA GLU A 55 -9.57 1.76 23.34
C GLU A 55 -9.92 2.78 24.46
N PRO A 56 -10.74 2.42 25.47
CA PRO A 56 -11.24 3.36 26.47
C PRO A 56 -10.13 3.99 27.33
N GLY A 57 -8.99 3.32 27.48
CA GLY A 57 -7.82 3.85 28.21
C GLY A 57 -7.05 4.94 27.46
N PHE A 58 -7.37 5.20 26.19
CA PHE A 58 -6.63 6.13 25.31
C PHE A 58 -7.57 7.07 24.56
N SER A 59 -8.68 7.43 25.20
CA SER A 59 -9.74 8.22 24.59
C SER A 59 -9.29 9.60 24.11
N GLU A 60 -8.40 10.25 24.86
CA GLU A 60 -7.78 11.52 24.46
C GLU A 60 -6.91 11.36 23.21
N GLN A 61 -6.09 10.29 23.15
CA GLN A 61 -5.25 10.03 21.98
C GLN A 61 -6.09 9.70 20.74
N CYS A 62 -7.24 9.04 20.89
CA CYS A 62 -8.19 8.82 19.80
C CYS A 62 -8.71 10.14 19.21
N ASP A 63 -9.06 11.13 20.05
CA ASP A 63 -9.50 12.45 19.56
C ASP A 63 -8.39 13.16 18.80
N ILE A 64 -7.19 13.23 19.38
CA ILE A 64 -6.06 13.90 18.76
C ILE A 64 -5.67 13.19 17.46
N ALA A 65 -5.62 11.86 17.46
CA ALA A 65 -5.31 11.06 16.28
C ALA A 65 -6.34 11.28 15.16
N TYR A 66 -7.63 11.39 15.49
CA TYR A 66 -8.67 11.66 14.51
C TYR A 66 -8.53 13.05 13.88
N GLN A 67 -8.27 14.08 14.69
CA GLN A 67 -8.03 15.43 14.14
C GLN A 67 -6.77 15.46 13.27
N GLU A 68 -5.69 14.82 13.72
CA GLU A 68 -4.46 14.73 12.94
C GLU A 68 -4.67 13.98 11.62
N ALA A 69 -5.50 12.93 11.61
CA ALA A 69 -5.86 12.23 10.39
C ALA A 69 -6.63 13.12 9.41
N LYS A 70 -7.57 13.95 9.90
CA LYS A 70 -8.29 14.91 9.07
C LYS A 70 -7.37 15.95 8.44
N GLU A 71 -6.46 16.53 9.24
CA GLU A 71 -5.46 17.48 8.75
C GLU A 71 -4.54 16.85 7.70
N ARG A 72 -4.12 15.60 7.91
CA ARG A 72 -3.35 14.83 6.92
C ARG A 72 -4.17 14.52 5.67
N ALA A 73 -5.46 14.27 5.80
CA ALA A 73 -6.33 13.98 4.67
C ALA A 73 -6.34 15.17 3.70
N GLU A 74 -6.48 16.39 4.22
CA GLU A 74 -6.42 17.60 3.39
C GLU A 74 -5.10 17.70 2.61
N GLN A 75 -3.98 17.33 3.22
CA GLN A 75 -2.66 17.48 2.62
C GLN A 75 -2.32 16.36 1.62
N ASN A 76 -2.69 15.12 1.96
CA ASN A 76 -2.24 13.90 1.30
C ASN A 76 -3.35 13.15 0.55
N ALA A 77 -4.55 13.74 0.42
CA ALA A 77 -5.63 13.12 -0.35
C ALA A 77 -5.22 12.85 -1.81
N PRO A 78 -5.67 11.72 -2.39
CA PRO A 78 -5.61 11.48 -3.83
C PRO A 78 -6.27 12.63 -4.59
N ARG A 79 -5.64 13.07 -5.69
CA ARG A 79 -6.13 14.20 -6.49
C ARG A 79 -6.46 13.75 -7.91
N TYR A 80 -7.61 14.20 -8.39
CA TYR A 80 -8.17 13.87 -9.69
C TYR A 80 -8.50 15.12 -10.50
N THR A 81 -8.44 14.98 -11.81
CA THR A 81 -8.73 16.09 -12.73
C THR A 81 -10.24 16.28 -12.87
N THR A 82 -10.99 15.19 -12.83
CA THR A 82 -12.45 15.19 -12.98
C THR A 82 -13.13 14.46 -11.83
N GLU A 83 -14.36 14.84 -11.54
CA GLU A 83 -15.22 14.19 -10.54
C GLU A 83 -15.39 12.70 -10.86
N HIS A 84 -15.70 12.39 -12.12
CA HIS A 84 -15.92 11.02 -12.58
C HIS A 84 -14.73 10.08 -12.33
N GLU A 85 -13.49 10.53 -12.51
CA GLU A 85 -12.31 9.71 -12.22
C GLU A 85 -12.18 9.40 -10.73
N CYS A 86 -12.51 10.38 -9.87
CA CYS A 86 -12.50 10.21 -8.42
C CYS A 86 -13.57 9.21 -7.98
N GLU A 87 -14.81 9.40 -8.44
CA GLU A 87 -15.94 8.54 -8.07
C GLU A 87 -15.79 7.11 -8.60
N ASN A 88 -15.18 6.94 -9.77
CA ASN A 88 -14.87 5.63 -10.31
C ASN A 88 -13.91 4.82 -9.40
N ASP A 89 -13.04 5.51 -8.66
CA ASP A 89 -12.14 4.86 -7.71
C ASP A 89 -12.75 4.74 -6.30
N PHE A 90 -13.44 5.77 -5.80
CA PHE A 90 -13.83 5.92 -4.39
C PHE A 90 -15.32 5.83 -4.09
N TYR A 91 -16.16 5.43 -5.05
CA TYR A 91 -17.63 5.42 -5.00
C TYR A 91 -18.27 6.77 -5.37
N GLN A 92 -19.52 6.69 -5.80
CA GLN A 92 -20.34 7.84 -6.17
C GLN A 92 -20.61 8.70 -4.93
N ASP A 93 -20.57 10.03 -5.09
CA ASP A 93 -20.78 11.04 -4.04
C ASP A 93 -19.71 11.08 -2.92
N ASP A 94 -18.65 10.26 -3.02
CA ASP A 94 -17.54 10.22 -2.05
C ASP A 94 -16.40 11.19 -2.42
N CYS A 95 -16.63 12.11 -3.37
CA CYS A 95 -15.65 13.06 -3.87
C CYS A 95 -16.14 14.51 -3.81
N TYR A 96 -15.22 15.45 -3.61
CA TYR A 96 -15.51 16.88 -3.62
C TYR A 96 -14.42 17.69 -4.33
N TYR A 97 -14.80 18.85 -4.86
CA TYR A 97 -13.84 19.77 -5.47
C TYR A 97 -13.12 20.58 -4.39
N SER A 98 -11.79 20.48 -4.35
CA SER A 98 -10.95 21.28 -3.48
C SER A 98 -10.36 22.46 -4.25
N SER A 99 -10.89 23.67 -4.00
CA SER A 99 -10.35 24.91 -4.57
C SER A 99 -8.90 25.18 -4.16
N ARG A 100 -8.45 24.64 -3.03
CA ARG A 100 -7.05 24.75 -2.57
C ARG A 100 -6.07 24.07 -3.53
N TYR A 101 -6.49 22.97 -4.15
CA TYR A 101 -5.65 22.16 -5.04
C TYR A 101 -6.14 22.15 -6.50
N ASN A 102 -7.23 22.89 -6.80
CA ASN A 102 -7.92 22.89 -8.09
C ASN A 102 -8.17 21.47 -8.62
N SER A 103 -8.53 20.54 -7.74
CA SER A 103 -8.64 19.10 -8.04
C SER A 103 -9.82 18.49 -7.29
N TYR A 104 -10.36 17.40 -7.81
CA TYR A 104 -11.30 16.55 -7.10
C TYR A 104 -10.55 15.61 -6.15
N VAL A 105 -11.05 15.47 -4.93
CA VAL A 105 -10.43 14.66 -3.88
C VAL A 105 -11.50 13.81 -3.18
N PRO A 106 -11.18 12.59 -2.74
CA PRO A 106 -12.14 11.75 -2.03
C PRO A 106 -12.24 12.15 -0.55
N PHE A 107 -13.38 11.87 0.06
CA PHE A 107 -13.53 11.91 1.51
C PHE A 107 -12.72 10.77 2.17
N ALA A 108 -12.10 11.06 3.31
CA ALA A 108 -11.48 10.02 4.12
C ALA A 108 -12.57 9.20 4.81
N SER A 109 -12.61 7.91 4.53
CA SER A 109 -13.58 6.94 5.06
C SER A 109 -13.26 6.45 6.48
N GLY A 110 -12.19 6.94 7.09
CA GLY A 110 -11.74 6.57 8.43
C GLY A 110 -10.27 6.95 8.64
N PHE A 111 -9.69 6.44 9.72
CA PHE A 111 -8.27 6.64 10.04
C PHE A 111 -7.68 5.39 10.67
N PHE A 112 -6.43 5.10 10.33
CA PHE A 112 -5.66 4.06 10.99
C PHE A 112 -5.09 4.62 12.28
N PHE A 113 -5.22 3.87 13.37
CA PHE A 113 -4.65 4.16 14.67
C PHE A 113 -3.80 2.99 15.14
N SER A 114 -2.57 3.28 15.56
CA SER A 114 -1.66 2.29 16.12
C SER A 114 -0.88 2.85 17.30
N ARG A 115 -0.61 1.96 18.26
CA ARG A 115 0.30 2.19 19.39
C ARG A 115 1.49 1.25 19.40
N ALA A 116 1.53 0.28 18.48
CA ALA A 116 2.61 -0.70 18.35
C ALA A 116 3.82 -0.10 17.62
N LEU A 117 4.38 0.97 18.18
CA LEU A 117 5.39 1.80 17.52
C LEU A 117 6.83 1.36 17.76
N SER A 118 7.04 0.27 18.50
CA SER A 118 8.38 -0.27 18.80
C SER A 118 9.19 -0.57 17.54
N ASN A 119 8.50 -0.85 16.43
CA ASN A 119 9.10 -1.18 15.14
C ASN A 119 9.32 0.05 14.24
N LEU A 120 8.88 1.25 14.64
CA LEU A 120 9.05 2.50 13.90
C LEU A 120 10.29 3.24 14.39
N SER A 121 11.41 3.00 13.71
CA SER A 121 12.64 3.76 13.95
C SER A 121 12.45 5.27 13.67
N GLY A 122 12.90 6.13 14.59
CA GLY A 122 12.85 7.59 14.46
C GLY A 122 11.47 8.21 14.70
N TYR A 123 10.49 7.44 15.19
CA TYR A 123 9.17 7.93 15.53
C TYR A 123 9.06 8.20 17.04
N ASN A 124 8.73 9.44 17.41
CA ASN A 124 8.77 9.93 18.79
C ASN A 124 7.39 10.20 19.41
N LYS A 125 6.29 9.91 18.70
CA LYS A 125 4.94 10.03 19.27
C LYS A 125 4.52 8.71 19.91
N SER A 126 3.57 8.77 20.84
CA SER A 126 3.00 7.61 21.54
C SER A 126 1.93 6.86 20.75
N TYR A 127 1.46 7.43 19.65
CA TYR A 127 0.50 6.85 18.71
C TYR A 127 0.87 7.24 17.28
N TYR A 128 0.43 6.44 16.31
CA TYR A 128 0.48 6.73 14.88
C TYR A 128 -0.93 6.85 14.33
N SER A 129 -1.13 7.84 13.45
CA SER A 129 -2.41 8.12 12.82
C SER A 129 -2.24 8.40 11.33
N GLU A 130 -3.11 7.87 10.47
CA GLU A 130 -3.09 8.14 9.02
C GLU A 130 -4.51 8.06 8.45
N PRO A 131 -4.95 8.98 7.56
CA PRO A 131 -6.27 8.92 6.94
C PRO A 131 -6.40 7.73 5.99
N MET A 132 -7.53 7.04 6.07
CA MET A 132 -7.83 5.86 5.28
C MET A 132 -8.92 6.15 4.26
N TYR A 133 -8.66 5.72 3.03
CA TYR A 133 -9.56 5.80 1.90
C TYR A 133 -10.00 4.40 1.48
N ARG A 134 -11.30 4.24 1.30
CA ARG A 134 -11.89 2.97 0.92
C ARG A 134 -11.93 2.87 -0.60
N TYR A 135 -11.18 1.92 -1.14
CA TYR A 135 -11.23 1.56 -2.55
C TYR A 135 -11.79 0.14 -2.67
N LYS A 136 -12.98 0.01 -3.25
CA LYS A 136 -13.74 -1.27 -3.27
C LYS A 136 -13.94 -1.77 -1.82
N SER A 137 -13.63 -3.03 -1.53
CA SER A 137 -13.78 -3.62 -0.20
C SER A 137 -12.51 -3.54 0.66
N LYS A 138 -11.63 -2.55 0.41
CA LYS A 138 -10.30 -2.46 1.02
C LYS A 138 -9.95 -1.04 1.44
N TYR A 139 -9.10 -0.93 2.44
CA TYR A 139 -8.55 0.32 2.92
C TYR A 139 -7.13 0.57 2.43
N TYR A 140 -6.88 1.82 2.08
CA TYR A 140 -5.61 2.31 1.62
C TYR A 140 -5.34 3.70 2.22
N ASN A 141 -4.08 4.08 2.39
CA ASN A 141 -3.75 5.47 2.74
C ASN A 141 -3.69 6.39 1.51
N GLY A 142 -3.45 7.68 1.72
CA GLY A 142 -3.31 8.67 0.63
C GLY A 142 -2.19 8.36 -0.37
N ALA A 143 -1.21 7.55 0.03
CA ALA A 143 -0.13 7.07 -0.83
C ALA A 143 -0.48 5.80 -1.63
N GLY A 144 -1.67 5.23 -1.45
CA GLY A 144 -2.10 3.98 -2.11
C GLY A 144 -1.53 2.71 -1.47
N GLN A 145 -0.98 2.78 -0.27
CA GLN A 145 -0.53 1.60 0.48
C GLN A 145 -1.74 0.85 1.04
N PHE A 146 -1.75 -0.46 0.90
CA PHE A 146 -2.83 -1.31 1.40
C PHE A 146 -2.74 -1.51 2.92
N TYR A 147 -3.86 -1.32 3.62
CA TYR A 147 -3.97 -1.48 5.06
C TYR A 147 -4.92 -2.60 5.47
N GLY A 148 -5.78 -3.13 4.61
CA GLY A 148 -6.67 -4.23 5.02
C GLY A 148 -7.98 -4.28 4.25
N SER A 149 -8.77 -5.31 4.56
CA SER A 149 -10.15 -5.42 4.08
C SER A 149 -11.08 -4.63 4.99
N TYR A 150 -12.13 -4.04 4.41
CA TYR A 150 -13.18 -3.32 5.15
C TYR A 150 -13.83 -4.17 6.25
N ARG A 151 -13.85 -5.50 6.10
CA ARG A 151 -14.50 -6.43 7.03
C ARG A 151 -13.64 -6.84 8.24
N ASN A 152 -12.36 -6.42 8.30
CA ASN A 152 -11.40 -6.91 9.29
C ASN A 152 -10.71 -5.73 10.01
N GLN A 153 -11.31 -5.29 11.12
CA GLN A 153 -10.60 -4.72 12.27
C GLN A 153 -10.00 -5.91 13.04
N PRO A 154 -8.76 -5.93 13.58
CA PRO A 154 -7.56 -5.10 13.45
C PRO A 154 -6.68 -5.50 12.25
N THR A 155 -5.66 -4.68 11.95
CA THR A 155 -4.73 -4.90 10.83
C THR A 155 -3.27 -4.73 11.23
N SER A 156 -2.39 -5.38 10.47
CA SER A 156 -0.94 -5.33 10.66
C SER A 156 -0.29 -4.87 9.36
N VAL A 157 0.49 -3.79 9.46
CA VAL A 157 1.13 -3.14 8.31
C VAL A 157 2.62 -3.19 8.50
N ALA A 158 3.37 -3.47 7.43
CA ALA A 158 4.83 -3.42 7.48
C ALA A 158 5.32 -2.04 7.97
N SER A 159 6.14 -2.04 9.01
CA SER A 159 6.60 -0.82 9.70
C SER A 159 7.43 0.08 8.77
N SER A 160 8.13 -0.53 7.81
CA SER A 160 8.86 0.16 6.73
C SER A 160 7.97 1.08 5.89
N ARG A 161 6.68 0.75 5.76
CA ARG A 161 5.69 1.49 4.96
C ARG A 161 5.12 2.68 5.74
N LEU A 162 5.03 2.57 7.06
CA LEU A 162 4.56 3.64 7.95
C LEU A 162 5.58 4.77 8.08
N ASN A 163 6.88 4.43 8.04
CA ASN A 163 7.97 5.40 8.05
C ASN A 163 8.10 6.21 6.74
N LYS A 164 7.56 5.68 5.64
CA LYS A 164 7.37 6.46 4.41
C LYS A 164 6.13 7.32 4.59
N ARG A 165 6.28 8.43 5.32
CA ARG A 165 5.28 9.50 5.40
C ARG A 165 4.79 9.78 3.98
N GLY A 166 3.51 9.54 3.72
CA GLY A 166 2.90 9.79 2.42
C GLY A 166 3.13 11.25 2.07
N GLY A 167 4.08 11.52 1.18
CA GLY A 167 4.29 12.87 0.68
C GLY A 167 3.13 13.22 -0.21
N GLY A 168 2.37 14.26 0.12
CA GLY A 168 1.29 14.85 -0.69
C GLY A 168 1.74 15.44 -2.04
N THR A 169 2.75 14.86 -2.69
CA THR A 169 3.25 15.21 -4.02
C THR A 169 2.79 14.25 -5.11
N ILE A 170 1.95 13.26 -4.80
CA ILE A 170 1.48 12.27 -5.77
C ILE A 170 0.32 12.79 -6.64
N GLY A 171 0.02 14.10 -6.63
CA GLY A 171 -0.88 14.68 -7.64
C GLY A 171 -0.31 14.56 -9.07
N GLN A 172 1.02 14.66 -9.23
CA GLN A 172 1.64 14.55 -10.56
C GLN A 172 1.87 13.10 -11.04
N ALA A 173 2.02 12.14 -10.12
CA ALA A 173 2.17 10.73 -10.48
C ALA A 173 0.83 10.00 -10.65
N MET A 174 -0.25 10.45 -10.01
CA MET A 174 -1.60 9.85 -10.15
C MET A 174 -2.37 10.40 -11.36
N SER A 175 -2.10 11.64 -11.81
CA SER A 175 -2.71 12.21 -13.04
C SER A 175 -2.44 11.37 -14.30
N ARG A 176 -1.43 10.47 -14.27
CA ARG A 176 -1.09 9.58 -15.38
C ARG A 176 -1.57 8.13 -15.21
N GLY A 177 -2.37 7.81 -14.19
CA GLY A 177 -2.81 6.43 -13.98
C GLY A 177 -3.87 6.12 -12.92
N GLY A 178 -4.37 7.09 -12.14
CA GLY A 178 -5.41 6.87 -11.13
C GLY A 178 -4.94 6.03 -9.94
N PHE A 179 -5.65 6.16 -8.82
CA PHE A 179 -5.38 5.39 -7.61
C PHE A 179 -5.43 3.88 -7.88
N GLY A 180 -6.27 3.45 -8.82
CA GLY A 180 -6.34 2.08 -9.34
C GLY A 180 -5.00 1.49 -9.83
N LYS A 181 -4.10 2.27 -10.45
CA LYS A 181 -2.76 1.78 -10.87
C LYS A 181 -1.78 1.75 -9.70
N ALA A 182 -1.81 2.75 -8.82
CA ALA A 182 -0.99 2.79 -7.61
C ALA A 182 -1.28 1.59 -6.68
N VAL A 183 -2.56 1.25 -6.48
CA VAL A 183 -2.95 0.08 -5.68
C VAL A 183 -2.68 -1.26 -6.37
N SER A 184 -2.65 -1.29 -7.71
CA SER A 184 -2.29 -2.49 -8.48
C SER A 184 -0.80 -2.83 -8.37
N GLY A 185 0.07 -1.81 -8.25
CA GLY A 185 1.52 -1.98 -8.11
C GLY A 185 1.96 -2.51 -6.74
N SER A 186 1.12 -2.41 -5.71
CA SER A 186 1.46 -2.89 -4.34
C SER A 186 1.32 -4.41 -4.16
N ARG A 187 1.01 -5.17 -5.22
CA ARG A 187 0.98 -6.65 -5.23
C ARG A 187 2.03 -7.19 -6.21
N GLY A 188 3.29 -7.08 -5.86
CA GLY A 188 4.38 -7.69 -6.62
C GLY A 188 5.74 -7.40 -5.97
N GLY A 189 6.28 -8.41 -5.30
CA GLY A 189 7.54 -8.36 -4.57
C GLY A 189 7.50 -9.31 -3.39
#